data_AF-A0AAX2F7W8-F1
#
_entry.id   AF-A0AAX2F7W8-F1
#
_cell.length_a   1.000
_cell.length_b   1.000
_cell.length_c   1.000
_cell.angle_alpha   90.00
_cell.angle_beta   90.00
_cell.angle_gamma   90.00
#
_symmetry.space_group_name_H-M   'P 1'
#
loop_
_entity.id
_entity.type
_entity.pdbx_description
1 polymer ?
#
loop_
_entity_poly.entity_id
_entity_poly.type
_entity_poly.pdbx_seq_one_letter_code
_entity_poly.pdbx_strand_id
1 'polypeptide(L)'
;MERKLLTIALLSSTCGTSQIADAQSLNSDKDKPNVIIILADDLGYGDLECYGAKNVKTPNVNRLAHSGIRFLNGHAVAATSTPSRYSLLTGEYAWRRKGTDVAAGNAGMIIKPSQFTMADMFKSCGYATCAIGKWHLGLGDKGGEQDWNAPLPEALGDIGFDYHYIMAATADRVPCVFIENGMVASYDSTSPIEVSYVKNFEGEQQDEIIRIYFTICNLAMAMICQSSMELVELDI
;
A
#
# COMPACT_ATOMS: atom_id res chain seq x y z
N MET A 1 -15.21 66.84 25.94
CA MET A 1 -13.86 66.38 26.29
C MET A 1 -13.95 65.82 27.70
N GLU A 2 -14.14 64.50 27.76
CA GLU A 2 -14.48 63.75 28.98
C GLU A 2 -13.23 63.47 29.82
N ARG A 3 -13.36 63.60 31.15
CA ARG A 3 -12.83 62.63 32.13
C ARG A 3 -13.70 62.69 33.39
N LYS A 4 -14.68 61.79 33.51
CA LYS A 4 -15.30 61.45 34.80
C LYS A 4 -14.57 60.21 35.32
N LEU A 5 -13.75 60.38 36.36
CA LEU A 5 -13.31 59.27 37.20
C LEU A 5 -14.50 58.86 38.08
N LEU A 6 -14.82 57.56 38.07
CA LEU A 6 -15.79 56.98 39.01
C LEU A 6 -15.11 55.93 39.88
N THR A 7 -15.46 56.03 41.15
CA THR A 7 -14.92 55.39 42.33
C THR A 7 -15.25 53.89 42.45
N ILE A 8 -14.26 53.15 42.95
CA ILE A 8 -14.22 51.89 43.71
C ILE A 8 -15.56 51.22 44.05
N ALA A 9 -15.64 49.90 43.84
CA ALA A 9 -16.34 48.99 44.74
C ALA A 9 -15.59 47.64 44.83
N LEU A 10 -15.00 47.37 46.00
CA LEU A 10 -14.71 46.00 46.46
C LEU A 10 -16.04 45.33 46.84
N LEU A 11 -16.25 44.10 46.38
CA LEU A 11 -17.22 43.18 46.97
C LEU A 11 -16.53 41.83 47.17
N SER A 12 -16.29 41.52 48.44
CA SER A 12 -15.79 40.25 48.96
C SER A 12 -16.95 39.28 49.22
N SER A 13 -16.64 37.98 49.05
CA SER A 13 -17.25 36.83 49.75
C SER A 13 -18.61 36.33 49.24
N THR A 14 -18.65 35.13 48.64
CA THR A 14 -18.98 33.86 49.33
C THR A 14 -19.11 32.69 48.34
N CYS A 15 -18.53 31.55 48.72
CA CYS A 15 -18.98 30.16 48.51
C CYS A 15 -19.61 29.77 47.15
N GLY A 16 -18.94 28.90 46.40
CA GLY A 16 -19.59 28.20 45.29
C GLY A 16 -18.63 27.37 44.46
N THR A 17 -18.55 26.08 44.79
CA THR A 17 -18.08 24.95 43.96
C THR A 17 -16.74 25.11 43.24
N SER A 18 -15.73 24.35 43.70
CA SER A 18 -14.67 23.85 42.85
C SER A 18 -15.31 23.12 41.67
N GLN A 19 -15.48 23.80 40.54
CA GLN A 19 -15.57 23.12 39.26
C GLN A 19 -14.19 22.52 39.04
N ILE A 20 -14.02 21.28 39.52
CA ILE A 20 -13.18 20.33 38.81
C ILE A 20 -13.81 20.32 37.43
N ALA A 21 -13.24 21.11 36.52
CA ALA A 21 -13.48 20.89 35.11
C ALA A 21 -13.07 19.44 34.92
N ASP A 22 -14.06 18.56 34.77
CA ASP A 22 -13.86 17.29 34.13
C ASP A 22 -13.13 17.65 32.84
N ALA A 23 -11.81 17.43 32.85
CA ALA A 23 -11.06 17.28 31.64
C ALA A 23 -11.74 16.09 30.97
N GLN A 24 -12.77 16.38 30.18
CA GLN A 24 -13.27 15.47 29.19
C GLN A 24 -12.03 15.05 28.44
N SER A 25 -11.59 13.83 28.72
CA SER A 25 -10.70 13.09 27.86
C SER A 25 -11.34 13.19 26.48
N LEU A 26 -10.82 14.11 25.67
CA LEU A 26 -11.00 14.07 24.24
C LEU A 26 -10.38 12.75 23.86
N ASN A 27 -11.21 11.72 23.78
CA ASN A 27 -10.87 10.46 23.15
C ASN A 27 -10.61 10.81 21.67
N SER A 28 -9.37 11.19 21.37
CA SER A 28 -8.93 11.74 20.08
C SER A 28 -8.71 10.67 19.02
N ASP A 29 -9.29 9.47 19.18
CA ASP A 29 -9.30 8.44 18.15
C ASP A 29 -10.31 8.72 17.04
N LYS A 30 -11.24 9.68 17.23
CA LYS A 30 -12.17 10.09 16.17
C LYS A 30 -11.54 10.98 15.09
N ASP A 31 -10.31 11.45 15.26
CA ASP A 31 -9.69 12.43 14.35
C ASP A 31 -8.75 11.80 13.29
N LYS A 32 -8.55 10.48 13.31
CA LYS A 32 -7.65 9.78 12.36
C LYS A 32 -8.36 8.59 11.70
N PRO A 33 -8.92 8.75 10.49
CA PRO A 33 -9.60 7.66 9.81
C PRO A 33 -8.61 6.61 9.30
N ASN A 34 -8.98 5.32 9.34
CA ASN A 34 -8.25 4.29 8.62
C ASN A 34 -8.29 4.58 7.12
N VAL A 35 -7.15 4.44 6.45
CA VAL A 35 -7.02 4.66 5.01
C VAL A 35 -6.70 3.34 4.33
N ILE A 36 -7.55 2.93 3.39
CA ILE A 36 -7.36 1.72 2.60
C ILE A 36 -7.32 2.13 1.12
N ILE A 37 -6.23 1.81 0.44
CA ILE A 37 -6.05 2.01 -0.99
C ILE A 37 -6.08 0.65 -1.66
N ILE A 38 -7.10 0.41 -2.48
CA ILE A 38 -7.23 -0.80 -3.29
C ILE A 38 -6.86 -0.44 -4.73
N LEU A 39 -5.76 -1.00 -5.21
CA LEU A 39 -5.29 -0.83 -6.58
C LEU A 39 -5.49 -2.13 -7.37
N ALA A 40 -6.55 -2.16 -8.16
CA ALA A 40 -6.79 -3.25 -9.12
C ALA A 40 -5.74 -3.23 -10.23
N ASP A 41 -5.43 -4.40 -10.78
CA ASP A 41 -4.48 -4.58 -11.86
C ASP A 41 -5.24 -4.81 -13.18
N ASP A 42 -4.92 -4.01 -14.20
CA ASP A 42 -5.51 -4.05 -15.55
C ASP A 42 -7.06 -3.98 -15.61
N LEU A 43 -7.69 -3.34 -14.63
CA LEU A 43 -9.13 -3.05 -14.63
C LEU A 43 -9.46 -1.88 -15.57
N GLY A 44 -10.24 -2.15 -16.61
CA GLY A 44 -10.71 -1.15 -17.57
C GLY A 44 -11.84 -0.28 -17.03
N TYR A 45 -11.96 0.94 -17.58
CA TYR A 45 -13.02 1.89 -17.19
C TYR A 45 -14.44 1.31 -17.35
N GLY A 46 -14.65 0.46 -18.35
CA GLY A 46 -15.95 -0.15 -18.67
C GLY A 46 -16.23 -1.49 -17.98
N ASP A 47 -15.36 -1.95 -17.08
CA ASP A 47 -15.45 -3.30 -16.50
C ASP A 47 -16.32 -3.37 -15.23
N LEU A 48 -16.77 -2.24 -14.70
CA LEU A 48 -17.58 -2.17 -13.48
C LEU A 48 -19.03 -1.78 -13.81
N GLU A 49 -20.02 -2.38 -13.13
CA GLU A 49 -21.44 -2.06 -13.35
C GLU A 49 -21.73 -0.57 -13.12
N CYS A 50 -21.12 0.03 -12.08
CA CYS A 50 -21.24 1.46 -11.79
C CYS A 50 -20.65 2.38 -12.87
N TYR A 51 -19.91 1.84 -13.84
CA TYR A 51 -19.42 2.53 -15.04
C TYR A 51 -20.08 2.06 -16.34
N GLY A 52 -21.09 1.19 -16.27
CA GLY A 52 -21.93 0.78 -17.40
C GLY A 52 -21.67 -0.62 -17.94
N ALA A 53 -20.85 -1.43 -17.26
CA ALA A 53 -20.69 -2.85 -17.61
C ALA A 53 -22.04 -3.58 -17.51
N LYS A 54 -22.36 -4.41 -18.50
CA LYS A 54 -23.65 -5.13 -18.58
C LYS A 54 -23.55 -6.63 -18.30
N ASN A 55 -22.35 -7.19 -18.42
CA ASN A 55 -22.11 -8.62 -18.47
C ASN A 55 -21.37 -9.17 -17.23
N VAL A 56 -21.05 -8.30 -16.27
CA VAL A 56 -20.35 -8.65 -15.03
C VAL A 56 -21.09 -8.02 -13.86
N LYS A 57 -21.12 -8.71 -12.73
CA LYS A 57 -21.71 -8.21 -11.49
C LYS A 57 -20.61 -7.82 -10.52
N THR A 58 -20.64 -6.58 -10.04
CA THR A 58 -19.67 -6.00 -9.11
C THR A 58 -20.40 -5.35 -7.92
N PRO A 59 -21.21 -6.12 -7.15
CA PRO A 59 -22.11 -5.57 -6.14
C PRO A 59 -21.40 -4.80 -5.02
N ASN A 60 -20.22 -5.26 -4.58
CA ASN A 60 -19.43 -4.56 -3.56
C ASN A 60 -18.85 -3.24 -4.07
N VAL A 61 -18.34 -3.21 -5.30
CA VAL A 61 -17.85 -1.98 -5.94
C VAL A 61 -19.00 -1.00 -6.19
N ASN A 62 -20.18 -1.50 -6.56
CA ASN A 62 -21.38 -0.67 -6.69
C ASN A 62 -21.76 -0.06 -5.36
N ARG A 63 -21.75 -0.83 -4.27
CA ARG A 63 -22.04 -0.31 -2.92
C ARG A 63 -21.09 0.82 -2.57
N LEU A 64 -19.77 0.64 -2.78
CA LEU A 64 -18.77 1.68 -2.55
C LEU A 64 -19.01 2.94 -3.41
N ALA A 65 -19.33 2.77 -4.69
CA ALA A 65 -19.61 3.87 -5.60
C ALA A 65 -20.88 4.65 -5.22
N HIS A 66 -21.90 4.00 -4.65
CA HIS A 66 -23.14 4.64 -4.20
C HIS A 66 -22.96 5.36 -2.85
N SER A 67 -22.10 4.84 -1.97
CA SER A 67 -21.85 5.43 -0.64
C SER A 67 -20.72 6.47 -0.62
N GLY A 68 -20.07 6.71 -1.75
CA GLY A 68 -18.86 7.54 -1.83
C GLY A 68 -18.81 8.43 -3.07
N ILE A 69 -17.58 8.85 -3.41
CA ILE A 69 -17.32 9.66 -4.60
C ILE A 69 -16.85 8.74 -5.73
N ARG A 70 -17.51 8.83 -6.88
CA ARG A 70 -17.13 8.13 -8.11
C ARG A 70 -16.56 9.11 -9.12
N PHE A 71 -15.32 8.89 -9.55
CA PHE A 71 -14.63 9.74 -10.52
C PHE A 71 -14.98 9.31 -11.95
N LEU A 72 -15.51 10.22 -12.77
CA LEU A 72 -15.74 9.96 -14.19
C LEU A 72 -14.52 10.28 -15.06
N ASN A 73 -13.53 10.98 -14.48
CA ASN A 73 -12.32 11.40 -15.15
C ASN A 73 -11.12 11.28 -14.19
N GLY A 74 -10.75 10.05 -13.87
CA GLY A 74 -9.57 9.71 -13.08
C GLY A 74 -8.49 9.08 -13.98
N HIS A 75 -7.22 9.42 -13.75
CA HIS A 75 -6.11 8.95 -14.57
C HIS A 75 -4.98 8.38 -13.72
N ALA A 76 -4.40 7.28 -14.18
CA ALA A 76 -3.09 6.83 -13.73
C ALA A 76 -2.00 7.65 -14.46
N VAL A 77 -0.81 7.73 -13.86
CA VAL A 77 0.34 8.43 -14.45
C VAL A 77 0.85 7.73 -15.71
N ALA A 78 0.72 6.41 -15.78
CA ALA A 78 1.13 5.61 -16.93
C ALA A 78 0.10 4.52 -17.26
N ALA A 79 0.16 4.02 -18.49
CA ALA A 79 -0.68 2.91 -18.95
C ALA A 79 -0.13 1.53 -18.55
N THR A 80 0.92 1.47 -17.72
CA THR A 80 1.56 0.22 -17.29
C THR A 80 1.81 0.20 -15.77
N SER A 81 1.97 -1.00 -15.23
CA SER A 81 1.91 -1.27 -13.79
C SER A 81 3.02 -0.59 -12.97
N THR A 82 4.31 -0.89 -13.22
CA THR A 82 5.45 -0.34 -12.45
C THR A 82 5.47 1.19 -12.39
N PRO A 83 5.39 1.95 -13.51
CA PRO A 83 5.43 3.41 -13.44
C PRO A 83 4.23 4.04 -12.72
N SER A 84 3.04 3.44 -12.83
CA SER A 84 1.85 3.90 -12.10
C SER A 84 1.97 3.67 -10.60
N ARG A 85 2.45 2.50 -10.18
CA ARG A 85 2.70 2.18 -8.76
C ARG A 85 3.80 3.06 -8.16
N TYR A 86 4.90 3.27 -8.89
CA TYR A 86 5.96 4.17 -8.49
C TYR A 86 5.42 5.57 -8.21
N SER A 87 4.66 6.12 -9.16
CA SER A 87 4.16 7.49 -9.04
C SER A 87 3.11 7.63 -7.94
N LEU A 88 2.29 6.59 -7.71
CA LEU A 88 1.35 6.56 -6.59
C LEU A 88 2.08 6.64 -5.25
N LEU A 89 3.10 5.81 -5.03
CA LEU A 89 3.78 5.71 -3.73
C LEU A 89 4.73 6.87 -3.45
N THR A 90 5.32 7.47 -4.49
CA THR A 90 6.35 8.51 -4.33
C THR A 90 5.83 9.93 -4.57
N GLY A 91 4.68 10.09 -5.22
CA GLY A 91 4.19 11.38 -5.71
C GLY A 91 5.02 11.96 -6.86
N GLU A 92 6.03 11.25 -7.36
CA GLU A 92 6.88 11.68 -8.47
C GLU A 92 6.42 11.04 -9.79
N TYR A 93 6.33 11.84 -10.85
CA TYR A 93 6.11 11.30 -12.18
C TYR A 93 7.22 10.32 -12.58
N ALA A 94 6.88 9.05 -12.80
CA ALA A 94 7.85 7.99 -13.14
C ALA A 94 8.82 8.37 -14.27
N TRP A 95 8.36 9.04 -15.33
CA TRP A 95 9.21 9.46 -16.46
C TRP A 95 10.30 10.47 -16.10
N ARG A 96 10.32 11.05 -14.89
CA ARG A 96 11.41 11.89 -14.39
C ARG A 96 12.62 11.10 -13.92
N ARG A 97 12.44 9.80 -13.66
CA ARG A 97 13.49 8.91 -13.16
C ARG A 97 13.72 7.75 -14.13
N LYS A 98 14.98 7.44 -14.38
CA LYS A 98 15.35 6.24 -15.15
C LYS A 98 15.13 4.98 -14.32
N GLY A 99 14.76 3.88 -14.98
CA GLY A 99 14.59 2.57 -14.33
C GLY A 99 13.22 2.37 -13.68
N THR A 100 12.20 3.14 -14.08
CA THR A 100 10.80 2.97 -13.67
C THR A 100 9.93 2.34 -14.77
N ASP A 101 10.55 1.76 -15.80
CA ASP A 101 9.86 0.95 -16.82
C ASP A 101 9.32 -0.36 -16.19
N VAL A 102 8.60 -1.17 -16.97
CA VAL A 102 8.00 -2.42 -16.47
C VAL A 102 9.07 -3.36 -15.89
N ALA A 103 9.04 -3.56 -14.57
CA ALA A 103 10.08 -4.25 -13.82
C ALA A 103 10.02 -5.77 -14.00
N ALA A 104 11.14 -6.43 -14.34
CA ALA A 104 11.22 -7.89 -14.31
C ALA A 104 10.95 -8.45 -12.89
N GLY A 105 10.63 -9.75 -12.77
CA GLY A 105 10.36 -10.36 -11.45
C GLY A 105 11.58 -10.45 -10.53
N ASN A 106 12.80 -10.36 -11.09
CA ASN A 106 14.07 -10.24 -10.37
C ASN A 106 14.63 -8.82 -10.37
N ALA A 107 13.82 -7.79 -10.62
CA ALA A 107 14.30 -6.42 -10.53
C ALA A 107 14.68 -6.07 -9.09
N GLY A 108 15.80 -5.35 -8.91
CA GLY A 108 16.15 -4.75 -7.62
C GLY A 108 15.16 -3.64 -7.26
N MET A 109 15.04 -3.33 -5.98
CA MET A 109 14.07 -2.35 -5.49
C MET A 109 14.26 -0.98 -6.16
N ILE A 110 13.19 -0.49 -6.80
CA ILE A 110 13.18 0.76 -7.59
C ILE A 110 13.12 1.97 -6.67
N ILE A 111 12.22 1.96 -5.69
CA ILE A 111 12.14 2.98 -4.65
C ILE A 111 13.22 2.65 -3.62
N LYS A 112 14.22 3.51 -3.46
CA LYS A 112 15.32 3.24 -2.52
C LYS A 112 14.96 3.69 -1.10
N PRO A 113 15.52 3.09 -0.03
CA PRO A 113 15.21 3.46 1.36
C PRO A 113 15.41 4.95 1.67
N SER A 114 16.28 5.63 0.92
CA SER A 114 16.51 7.07 1.05
C SER A 114 15.38 7.94 0.50
N GLN A 115 14.39 7.36 -0.17
CA GLN A 115 13.29 8.08 -0.81
C GLN A 115 12.01 7.98 0.02
N PHE A 116 11.49 9.14 0.38
CA PHE A 116 10.25 9.24 1.15
C PHE A 116 9.04 8.80 0.33
N THR A 117 8.20 7.96 0.92
CA THR A 117 6.99 7.41 0.30
C THR A 117 5.73 7.86 1.03
N MET A 118 4.57 7.56 0.42
CA MET A 118 3.27 7.68 1.06
C MET A 118 3.18 6.85 2.36
N ALA A 119 3.86 5.70 2.43
CA ALA A 119 3.88 4.89 3.65
C ALA A 119 4.66 5.60 4.76
N ASP A 120 5.81 6.19 4.46
CA ASP A 120 6.56 7.03 5.41
C ASP A 120 5.73 8.22 5.91
N MET A 121 4.98 8.85 5.00
CA MET A 121 4.05 9.93 5.34
C MET A 121 3.02 9.47 6.37
N PHE A 122 2.32 8.36 6.12
CA PHE A 122 1.33 7.83 7.07
C PHE A 122 1.97 7.40 8.39
N LYS A 123 3.13 6.72 8.33
CA LYS A 123 3.89 6.30 9.51
C LYS A 123 4.30 7.49 10.37
N SER A 124 4.75 8.60 9.77
CA SER A 124 5.08 9.83 10.49
C SER A 124 3.89 10.47 11.23
N CYS A 125 2.67 10.16 10.79
CA CYS A 125 1.42 10.59 11.43
C CYS A 125 0.89 9.59 12.48
N GLY A 126 1.64 8.52 12.77
CA GLY A 126 1.29 7.50 13.76
C GLY A 126 0.36 6.40 13.25
N TYR A 127 0.31 6.16 11.94
CA TYR A 127 -0.40 5.01 11.37
C TYR A 127 0.49 3.78 11.36
N ALA A 128 -0.11 2.60 11.61
CA ALA A 128 0.47 1.32 11.21
C ALA A 128 0.28 1.15 9.70
N THR A 129 1.32 0.75 8.97
CA THR A 129 1.31 0.68 7.51
C THR A 129 1.51 -0.74 7.00
N CYS A 130 0.72 -1.13 6.01
CA CYS A 130 0.70 -2.49 5.48
C CYS A 130 0.54 -2.49 3.95
N ALA A 131 1.25 -3.39 3.26
CA ALA A 131 1.09 -3.66 1.83
C ALA A 131 0.79 -5.15 1.58
N ILE A 132 -0.30 -5.43 0.88
CA ILE A 132 -0.73 -6.80 0.56
C ILE A 132 -0.98 -6.94 -0.94
N GLY A 133 -0.51 -8.02 -1.54
CA GLY A 133 -0.80 -8.39 -2.93
C GLY A 133 0.32 -8.03 -3.91
N LYS A 134 -0.02 -7.44 -5.06
CA LYS A 134 0.95 -7.19 -6.13
C LYS A 134 1.88 -6.01 -5.81
N TRP A 135 3.20 -6.22 -5.81
CA TRP A 135 4.19 -5.14 -5.61
C TRP A 135 4.71 -4.55 -6.92
N HIS A 136 5.47 -5.32 -7.70
CA HIS A 136 5.96 -4.94 -9.04
C HIS A 136 6.82 -3.67 -9.11
N LEU A 137 7.56 -3.38 -8.03
CA LEU A 137 8.55 -2.30 -7.92
C LEU A 137 9.96 -2.81 -7.54
N GLY A 138 10.21 -4.11 -7.78
CA GLY A 138 11.47 -4.78 -7.46
C GLY A 138 11.67 -5.04 -5.96
N LEU A 139 12.60 -5.93 -5.64
CA LEU A 139 12.92 -6.40 -4.30
C LEU A 139 14.41 -6.67 -4.16
N GLY A 140 14.97 -6.54 -2.95
CA GLY A 140 16.42 -6.61 -2.73
C GLY A 140 17.17 -5.38 -3.25
N ASP A 141 18.46 -5.31 -2.92
CA ASP A 141 19.31 -4.16 -3.23
C ASP A 141 19.66 -4.07 -4.73
N LYS A 142 19.85 -5.22 -5.38
CA LYS A 142 20.28 -5.36 -6.77
C LYS A 142 19.42 -6.31 -7.58
N GLY A 143 19.21 -5.99 -8.85
CA GLY A 143 18.47 -6.85 -9.76
C GLY A 143 19.25 -8.11 -10.15
N GLY A 144 18.57 -9.25 -10.15
CA GLY A 144 19.13 -10.54 -10.54
C GLY A 144 19.97 -11.24 -9.47
N GLU A 145 20.12 -10.64 -8.29
CA GLU A 145 20.90 -11.16 -7.17
C GLU A 145 20.02 -11.54 -5.97
N GLN A 146 18.69 -11.62 -6.14
CA GLN A 146 17.77 -12.05 -5.08
C GLN A 146 18.01 -13.51 -4.70
N ASP A 147 18.40 -13.75 -3.45
CA ASP A 147 18.34 -15.07 -2.85
C ASP A 147 16.93 -15.30 -2.27
N TRP A 148 16.13 -16.09 -2.99
CA TRP A 148 14.76 -16.42 -2.56
C TRP A 148 14.72 -17.46 -1.42
N ASN A 149 15.86 -17.94 -0.95
CA ASN A 149 15.98 -18.88 0.17
C ASN A 149 16.40 -18.22 1.48
N ALA A 150 16.60 -16.90 1.48
CA ALA A 150 17.05 -16.13 2.62
C ALA A 150 16.27 -14.80 2.73
N PRO A 151 16.32 -14.12 3.89
CA PRO A 151 15.77 -12.78 4.00
C PRO A 151 16.42 -11.84 2.99
N LEU A 152 15.60 -11.09 2.27
CA LEU A 152 16.05 -10.10 1.30
C LEU A 152 16.82 -8.96 1.99
N PRO A 153 17.89 -8.45 1.38
CA PRO A 153 18.70 -7.39 1.97
C PRO A 153 17.98 -6.02 2.02
N GLU A 154 17.03 -5.79 1.11
CA GLU A 154 16.13 -4.62 1.11
C GLU A 154 14.70 -5.12 0.84
N ALA A 155 13.74 -4.64 1.62
CA ALA A 155 12.32 -4.99 1.53
C ALA A 155 11.41 -3.77 1.82
N LEU A 156 10.09 -3.97 1.83
CA LEU A 156 9.13 -2.87 2.00
C LEU A 156 9.22 -2.22 3.40
N GLY A 157 9.79 -2.93 4.37
CA GLY A 157 10.11 -2.39 5.70
C GLY A 157 11.03 -1.17 5.65
N ASP A 158 11.92 -1.12 4.66
CA ASP A 158 12.90 -0.05 4.48
C ASP A 158 12.31 1.20 3.81
N ILE A 159 11.08 1.12 3.32
CA ILE A 159 10.35 2.20 2.64
C ILE A 159 8.99 2.47 3.30
N GLY A 160 8.92 2.28 4.61
CA GLY A 160 7.84 2.79 5.44
C GLY A 160 6.67 1.85 5.69
N PHE A 161 6.69 0.59 5.24
CA PHE A 161 5.65 -0.41 5.54
C PHE A 161 6.01 -1.27 6.76
N ASP A 162 5.21 -1.21 7.83
CA ASP A 162 5.41 -2.04 9.03
C ASP A 162 5.19 -3.54 8.76
N TYR A 163 4.28 -3.87 7.85
CA TYR A 163 4.01 -5.24 7.42
C TYR A 163 3.86 -5.32 5.91
N HIS A 164 4.29 -6.43 5.31
CA HIS A 164 3.97 -6.71 3.92
C HIS A 164 3.85 -8.20 3.63
N TYR A 165 2.86 -8.54 2.79
CA TYR A 165 2.63 -9.87 2.25
C TYR A 165 2.35 -9.76 0.75
N ILE A 166 3.39 -9.91 -0.07
CA ILE A 166 3.36 -9.45 -1.47
C ILE A 166 3.89 -10.48 -2.46
N MET A 167 3.52 -10.31 -3.73
CA MET A 167 4.17 -10.96 -4.87
C MET A 167 5.18 -9.99 -5.49
N ALA A 168 6.36 -10.50 -5.89
CA ALA A 168 7.46 -9.68 -6.39
C ALA A 168 7.09 -8.84 -7.62
N ALA A 169 6.39 -9.42 -8.60
CA ALA A 169 5.99 -8.75 -9.83
C ALA A 169 4.54 -9.08 -10.25
N THR A 170 4.35 -9.81 -11.33
CA THR A 170 3.05 -10.24 -11.85
C THR A 170 2.88 -11.74 -11.65
N ALA A 171 1.65 -12.24 -11.64
CA ALA A 171 1.39 -13.66 -11.41
C ALA A 171 1.96 -14.59 -12.50
N ASP A 172 2.25 -14.05 -13.69
CA ASP A 172 2.89 -14.74 -14.81
C ASP A 172 4.43 -14.69 -14.79
N ARG A 173 5.04 -14.10 -13.75
CA ARG A 173 6.51 -14.01 -13.62
C ARG A 173 7.01 -14.82 -12.43
N VAL A 174 8.21 -15.39 -12.59
CA VAL A 174 8.94 -16.06 -11.51
C VAL A 174 9.68 -15.05 -10.61
N PRO A 175 9.89 -15.33 -9.32
CA PRO A 175 9.34 -16.46 -8.58
C PRO A 175 7.83 -16.33 -8.35
N CYS A 176 7.10 -17.45 -8.43
CA CYS A 176 5.68 -17.51 -8.12
C CYS A 176 5.46 -17.77 -6.62
N VAL A 177 6.04 -16.92 -5.76
CA VAL A 177 5.97 -17.02 -4.30
C VAL A 177 5.41 -15.75 -3.67
N PHE A 178 4.87 -15.89 -2.47
CA PHE A 178 4.55 -14.75 -1.61
C PHE A 178 5.72 -14.45 -0.68
N ILE A 179 5.92 -13.17 -0.38
CA ILE A 179 6.99 -12.66 0.45
C ILE A 179 6.35 -11.95 1.62
N GLU A 180 6.60 -12.47 2.81
CA GLU A 180 6.16 -11.92 4.08
C GLU A 180 7.36 -11.30 4.78
N ASN A 181 7.32 -9.98 5.02
CA ASN A 181 8.35 -9.24 5.75
C ASN A 181 9.79 -9.50 5.27
N GLY A 182 9.98 -9.53 3.95
CA GLY A 182 11.27 -9.73 3.30
C GLY A 182 11.73 -11.18 3.16
N MET A 183 10.94 -12.17 3.58
CA MET A 183 11.24 -13.60 3.44
C MET A 183 10.14 -14.31 2.65
N VAL A 184 10.47 -15.37 1.92
CA VAL A 184 9.45 -16.22 1.29
C VAL A 184 8.52 -16.80 2.37
N ALA A 185 7.22 -16.58 2.22
CA ALA A 185 6.21 -17.05 3.14
C ALA A 185 6.17 -18.59 3.13
N SER A 186 6.10 -19.20 4.32
CA SER A 186 6.10 -20.67 4.48
C SER A 186 7.29 -21.38 3.82
N TYR A 187 8.46 -20.75 3.81
CA TYR A 187 9.68 -21.32 3.23
C TYR A 187 10.04 -22.69 3.84
N ASP A 188 10.31 -23.67 2.97
CA ASP A 188 10.78 -25.01 3.34
C ASP A 188 12.23 -25.22 2.86
N SER A 189 13.16 -25.28 3.81
CA SER A 189 14.58 -25.51 3.55
C SER A 189 14.90 -26.84 2.85
N THR A 190 13.98 -27.81 2.85
CA THR A 190 14.16 -29.09 2.17
C THR A 190 13.82 -29.03 0.68
N SER A 191 13.18 -27.96 0.23
CA SER A 191 12.79 -27.72 -1.16
C SER A 191 13.23 -26.31 -1.59
N PRO A 192 14.54 -26.09 -1.83
CA PRO A 192 15.07 -24.76 -2.16
C PRO A 192 14.50 -24.20 -3.46
N ILE A 193 14.40 -22.88 -3.52
CA ILE A 193 13.85 -22.12 -4.64
C ILE A 193 15.01 -21.68 -5.54
N GLU A 194 14.98 -22.10 -6.80
CA GLU A 194 15.92 -21.66 -7.82
C GLU A 194 15.17 -20.88 -8.91
N VAL A 195 15.73 -19.73 -9.31
CA VAL A 195 15.15 -18.88 -10.37
C VAL A 195 16.27 -18.45 -11.30
N SER A 196 16.08 -18.63 -12.60
CA SER A 196 17.02 -18.17 -13.62
C SER A 196 16.31 -17.37 -14.69
N TYR A 197 16.87 -16.19 -14.98
CA TYR A 197 16.41 -15.28 -16.05
C TYR A 197 17.34 -15.30 -17.28
N VAL A 198 18.41 -16.09 -17.23
CA VAL A 198 19.49 -16.06 -18.23
C VAL A 198 19.59 -17.39 -19.00
N LYS A 199 19.37 -18.50 -18.31
CA LYS A 199 19.45 -19.85 -18.87
C LYS A 199 18.34 -20.73 -18.30
N ASN A 200 17.87 -21.69 -19.08
CA ASN A 200 16.92 -22.68 -18.58
C ASN A 200 17.62 -23.70 -17.68
N PHE A 201 16.84 -24.38 -16.85
CA PHE A 201 17.34 -25.51 -16.06
C PHE A 201 17.51 -26.75 -16.93
N GLU A 202 18.36 -27.69 -16.50
CA GLU A 202 18.62 -28.91 -17.25
C GLU A 202 17.33 -29.74 -17.40
N GLY A 203 16.97 -30.08 -18.65
CA GLY A 203 15.74 -30.80 -18.96
C GLY A 203 14.52 -29.94 -19.29
N GLU A 204 14.61 -28.61 -19.16
CA GLU A 204 13.55 -27.68 -19.58
C GLU A 204 13.69 -27.28 -21.06
N GLN A 205 12.58 -27.28 -21.80
CA GLN A 205 12.57 -26.88 -23.22
C GLN A 205 12.74 -25.36 -23.38
N GLN A 206 13.34 -24.95 -24.49
CA GLN A 206 13.89 -23.60 -24.69
C GLN A 206 12.84 -22.47 -24.75
N ASP A 207 11.55 -22.79 -24.89
CA ASP A 207 10.46 -21.83 -25.13
C ASP A 207 9.25 -21.98 -24.19
N GLU A 208 9.32 -22.88 -23.19
CA GLU A 208 8.28 -22.95 -22.16
C GLU A 208 8.65 -21.98 -21.04
N ILE A 209 8.12 -20.76 -21.12
CA ILE A 209 7.94 -19.90 -19.94
C ILE A 209 7.43 -20.82 -18.83
N ILE A 210 8.21 -20.98 -17.75
CA ILE A 210 7.86 -21.81 -16.59
C ILE A 210 6.47 -21.40 -16.12
N ARG A 211 5.44 -22.14 -16.56
CA ARG A 211 4.04 -21.91 -16.23
C ARG A 211 3.71 -22.77 -15.03
N ILE A 212 3.96 -22.24 -13.84
CA ILE A 212 3.29 -22.76 -12.64
C ILE A 212 1.85 -22.21 -12.70
N TYR A 213 0.91 -23.06 -13.10
CA TYR A 213 -0.51 -22.72 -13.11
C TYR A 213 -1.03 -22.63 -11.68
N PHE A 214 -1.28 -21.42 -11.19
CA PHE A 214 -2.29 -21.17 -10.17
C PHE A 214 -3.39 -20.27 -10.76
N THR A 215 -4.63 -20.73 -10.71
CA THR A 215 -5.79 -19.85 -10.94
C THR A 215 -5.91 -18.90 -9.76
N ILE A 216 -5.45 -17.67 -9.90
CA ILE A 216 -5.66 -16.62 -8.90
C ILE A 216 -6.64 -15.61 -9.49
N CYS A 217 -7.87 -15.62 -8.97
CA CYS A 217 -8.84 -14.55 -9.18
C CYS A 217 -8.32 -13.25 -8.55
N ASN A 218 -8.29 -12.17 -9.35
CA ASN A 218 -8.18 -10.76 -8.96
C ASN A 218 -6.99 -10.38 -8.05
N LEU A 219 -5.82 -10.12 -8.64
CA LEU A 219 -4.71 -9.47 -7.95
C LEU A 219 -4.98 -7.96 -7.81
N ALA A 220 -5.29 -7.50 -6.60
CA ALA A 220 -5.21 -6.10 -6.22
C ALA A 220 -4.06 -5.90 -5.22
N MET A 221 -3.46 -4.71 -5.21
CA MET A 221 -2.65 -4.28 -4.07
C MET A 221 -3.57 -3.57 -3.07
N ALA A 222 -3.59 -4.03 -1.82
CA ALA A 222 -4.21 -3.30 -0.72
C ALA A 222 -3.10 -2.64 0.09
N MET A 223 -3.04 -1.30 0.09
CA MET A 223 -2.28 -0.56 1.08
C MET A 223 -3.24 -0.17 2.20
N ILE A 224 -2.95 -0.64 3.41
CA ILE A 224 -3.77 -0.43 4.59
C ILE A 224 -2.95 0.42 5.56
N CYS A 225 -3.47 1.60 5.90
CA CYS A 225 -2.93 2.47 6.94
C CYS A 225 -3.95 2.56 8.08
N GLN A 226 -3.63 1.99 9.23
CA GLN A 226 -4.55 1.87 10.35
C GLN A 226 -4.17 2.80 11.50
N SER A 227 -5.16 3.39 12.16
CA SER A 227 -4.98 4.14 13.41
C SER A 227 -4.87 3.22 14.63
N SER A 228 -5.32 1.96 14.53
CA SER A 228 -5.17 0.89 15.54
C SER A 228 -4.85 -0.45 14.86
N MET A 229 -4.01 -1.27 15.50
CA MET A 229 -3.48 -2.52 14.94
C MET A 229 -4.49 -3.68 15.07
N GLU A 230 -5.56 -3.65 14.29
CA GLU A 230 -6.55 -4.74 14.16
C GLU A 230 -6.57 -5.25 12.72
N LEU A 231 -6.42 -6.56 12.51
CA LEU A 231 -6.49 -7.15 11.16
C LEU A 231 -7.86 -6.84 10.53
N VAL A 232 -7.87 -6.04 9.47
CA VAL A 232 -9.09 -5.79 8.68
C VAL A 232 -9.25 -6.96 7.71
N GLU A 233 -10.23 -7.81 7.98
CA GLU A 233 -10.72 -8.80 7.03
C GLU A 233 -11.42 -8.03 5.89
N LEU A 234 -10.77 -7.99 4.73
CA LEU A 234 -11.29 -7.33 3.53
C LEU A 234 -12.23 -8.32 2.80
N ASP A 235 -13.49 -8.37 3.22
CA ASP A 235 -14.57 -9.01 2.45
C ASP A 235 -14.92 -8.11 1.25
N ILE A 236 -14.13 -8.19 0.18
CA ILE A 236 -14.37 -7.50 -1.12
C ILE A 236 -14.99 -8.46 -2.12
#